data_AF-A0A1F4YMX6-F1
#
_entry.id   AF-A0A1F4YMX6-F1
#
_cell.length_a   1.000
_cell.length_b   1.000
_cell.length_c   1.000
_cell.angle_alpha   90.00
_cell.angle_beta   90.00
_cell.angle_gamma   90.00
#
_symmetry.space_group_name_H-M   'P 1'
#
loop_
_entity.id
_entity.type
_entity.pdbx_description
1 polymer ?
#
loop_
_entity_poly.entity_id
_entity_poly.type
_entity_poly.pdbx_seq_one_letter_code
_entity_poly.pdbx_strand_id
1 'polypeptide(L)'
;MTKSAHADVLDGSGGIVDANCNLMTVCSQEPTTRTEAVTTYALADVAMSGADFTPAADGTGRKLTVGAKSAVPIDVTGMGNHVALVDGARLLYVTELGTVRQNTAQGGAATTITLDTGASAVDQYYQYMAITILSGTGAGQTRIITNYVGSTKVATVATWTVNPDATSVFRIYGQALTSGGTVDFPSFAICKIPQPT
;
A
#
# COMPACT_ATOMS: atom_id res chain seq x y z
N MET A 1 -17.80 30.48 0.68
CA MET A 1 -17.25 30.97 1.97
C MET A 1 -15.80 30.55 2.04
N THR A 2 -14.86 31.50 2.10
CA THR A 2 -13.45 31.20 2.38
C THR A 2 -13.32 30.67 3.81
N LYS A 3 -12.53 29.61 3.98
CA LYS A 3 -12.21 28.97 5.26
C LYS A 3 -10.70 29.04 5.45
N SER A 4 -10.25 29.33 6.67
CA SER A 4 -8.84 29.30 7.04
C SER A 4 -8.69 28.73 8.45
N ALA A 5 -7.51 28.17 8.74
CA ALA A 5 -7.12 27.69 10.06
C ALA A 5 -5.70 28.18 10.36
N HIS A 6 -5.38 28.34 11.65
CA HIS A 6 -4.04 28.72 12.08
C HIS A 6 -3.02 27.62 11.71
N ALA A 7 -1.76 28.00 11.48
CA ALA A 7 -0.69 27.06 11.12
C ALA A 7 -0.56 25.93 12.16
N ASP A 8 -0.51 26.27 13.45
CA ASP A 8 -0.44 25.30 14.56
C ASP A 8 -1.56 24.25 14.53
N VAL A 9 -2.77 24.62 14.12
CA VAL A 9 -3.89 23.67 14.02
C VAL A 9 -3.63 22.68 12.89
N LEU A 10 -3.09 23.17 11.78
CA LEU A 10 -2.73 22.32 10.66
C LEU A 10 -1.52 21.46 11.04
N ASP A 11 -0.50 22.02 11.68
CA ASP A 11 0.79 21.39 11.96
C ASP A 11 0.69 20.37 13.11
N GLY A 12 -0.21 20.61 14.07
CA GLY A 12 -0.49 19.70 15.17
C GLY A 12 -0.98 18.31 14.73
N SER A 13 -1.57 18.17 13.53
CA SER A 13 -1.99 16.87 13.00
C SER A 13 -0.82 15.89 12.84
N GLY A 14 0.31 16.34 12.31
CA GLY A 14 1.54 15.54 12.21
C GLY A 14 2.20 15.35 13.57
N GLY A 15 2.16 16.38 14.43
CA GLY A 15 2.68 16.28 15.80
C GLY A 15 1.98 15.23 16.66
N ILE A 16 0.69 14.98 16.45
CA ILE A 16 -0.03 13.90 17.15
C ILE A 16 0.54 12.52 16.75
N VAL A 17 0.85 12.31 15.46
CA VAL A 17 1.43 11.04 15.00
C VAL A 17 2.83 10.86 15.56
N ASP A 18 3.70 11.85 15.39
CA ASP A 18 5.09 11.84 15.88
C ASP A 18 5.17 11.57 17.40
N ALA A 19 4.39 12.30 18.19
CA ALA A 19 4.47 12.22 19.65
C ALA A 19 3.85 10.95 20.26
N ASN A 20 2.94 10.26 19.55
CA ASN A 20 2.14 9.18 20.14
C ASN A 20 2.29 7.82 19.45
N CYS A 21 2.69 7.78 18.17
CA CYS A 21 2.76 6.53 17.43
C CYS A 21 3.80 5.59 18.05
N ASN A 22 3.36 4.39 18.43
CA ASN A 22 4.21 3.37 19.05
C ASN A 22 4.31 2.09 18.23
N LEU A 23 3.47 1.93 17.21
CA LEU A 23 3.46 0.76 16.35
C LEU A 23 3.05 1.14 14.93
N MET A 24 3.74 0.56 13.97
CA MET A 24 3.36 0.55 12.56
C MET A 24 3.00 -0.88 12.19
N THR A 25 1.83 -1.06 11.58
CA THR A 25 1.31 -2.39 11.24
C THR A 25 0.90 -2.43 9.77
N VAL A 26 1.29 -3.48 9.07
CA VAL A 26 0.73 -3.80 7.75
C VAL A 26 -0.58 -4.51 7.92
N CYS A 27 -1.59 -3.98 7.26
CA CYS A 27 -2.94 -4.49 7.30
C CYS A 27 -3.32 -5.12 5.96
N SER A 28 -4.14 -6.19 6.01
CA SER A 28 -4.67 -6.87 4.83
C SER A 28 -5.82 -6.13 4.12
N GLN A 29 -6.38 -5.12 4.79
CA GLN A 29 -7.37 -4.16 4.27
C GLN A 29 -7.35 -2.90 5.12
N GLU A 30 -8.11 -1.87 4.72
CA GLU A 30 -8.18 -0.60 5.44
C GLU A 30 -8.77 -0.81 6.85
N PRO A 31 -7.99 -0.60 7.93
CA PRO A 31 -8.55 -0.62 9.27
C PRO A 31 -9.29 0.68 9.55
N THR A 32 -10.44 0.59 10.20
CA THR A 32 -11.21 1.75 10.67
C THR A 32 -11.05 1.97 12.18
N THR A 33 -10.49 0.98 12.87
CA THR A 33 -10.26 0.98 14.31
C THR A 33 -8.85 0.48 14.66
N ARG A 34 -8.37 0.81 15.87
CA ARG A 34 -7.10 0.26 16.38
C ARG A 34 -7.12 -1.26 16.46
N THR A 35 -8.20 -1.85 16.95
CA THR A 35 -8.32 -3.30 17.11
C THR A 35 -8.14 -4.01 15.77
N GLU A 36 -8.78 -3.51 14.72
CA GLU A 36 -8.59 -4.02 13.37
C GLU A 36 -7.15 -3.91 12.91
N ALA A 37 -6.52 -2.75 13.11
CA ALA A 37 -5.15 -2.49 12.69
C ALA A 37 -4.12 -3.42 13.35
N VAL A 38 -4.30 -3.77 14.63
CA VAL A 38 -3.29 -4.51 15.42
C VAL A 38 -3.61 -5.98 15.66
N THR A 39 -4.82 -6.44 15.33
CA THR A 39 -5.20 -7.84 15.53
C THR A 39 -5.90 -8.43 14.30
N THR A 40 -7.05 -7.88 13.91
CA THR A 40 -7.90 -8.52 12.88
C THR A 40 -7.27 -8.54 11.50
N TYR A 41 -6.61 -7.44 11.11
CA TYR A 41 -6.03 -7.29 9.76
C TYR A 41 -4.50 -7.26 9.78
N ALA A 42 -3.87 -7.35 10.96
CA ALA A 42 -2.42 -7.28 11.12
C ALA A 42 -1.71 -8.46 10.44
N LEU A 43 -0.70 -8.15 9.62
CA LEU A 43 0.15 -9.14 8.93
C LEU A 43 1.60 -9.11 9.39
N ALA A 44 2.10 -7.91 9.70
CA ALA A 44 3.45 -7.65 10.19
C ALA A 44 3.40 -6.35 10.98
N ASP A 45 4.12 -6.28 12.09
CA ASP A 45 4.23 -5.05 12.87
C ASP A 45 5.66 -4.74 13.31
N VAL A 46 5.90 -3.44 13.53
CA VAL A 46 7.18 -2.95 14.03
C VAL A 46 6.95 -1.82 15.01
N ALA A 47 7.71 -1.85 16.10
CA ALA A 47 7.73 -0.77 17.07
C ALA A 47 8.17 0.55 16.41
N MET A 48 7.48 1.62 16.77
CA MET A 48 7.76 2.99 16.34
C MET A 48 8.06 3.87 17.56
N SER A 49 8.86 4.91 17.33
CA SER A 49 9.20 5.94 18.30
C SER A 49 9.30 7.30 17.60
N GLY A 50 9.36 8.39 18.37
CA GLY A 50 9.56 9.74 17.80
C GLY A 50 10.81 9.87 16.91
N ALA A 51 11.83 9.02 17.10
CA ALA A 51 13.02 9.01 16.24
C ALA A 51 12.75 8.49 14.81
N ASP A 52 11.62 7.83 14.60
CA ASP A 52 11.20 7.30 13.30
C ASP A 52 10.44 8.34 12.46
N PHE A 53 10.25 9.55 12.99
CA PHE A 53 9.54 10.62 12.31
C PHE A 53 10.43 11.85 12.15
N THR A 54 10.44 12.38 10.93
CA THR A 54 11.16 13.62 10.62
C THR A 54 10.18 14.63 10.03
N PRO A 55 9.89 15.73 10.71
CA PRO A 55 9.16 16.84 10.12
C PRO A 55 9.89 17.32 8.86
N ALA A 56 9.17 17.53 7.76
CA ALA A 56 9.80 18.02 6.54
C ALA A 56 10.38 19.43 6.76
N ALA A 57 11.58 19.65 6.22
CA ALA A 57 12.25 20.94 6.22
C ALA A 57 11.61 21.97 5.25
N ASP A 58 10.32 21.83 4.94
CA ASP A 58 9.60 22.77 4.07
C ASP A 58 9.29 24.11 4.76
N GLY A 59 9.87 24.33 5.96
CA GLY A 59 9.69 25.52 6.80
C GLY A 59 8.33 25.60 7.47
N THR A 60 7.49 24.58 7.30
CA THR A 60 6.06 24.69 7.62
C THR A 60 5.52 23.54 8.45
N GLY A 61 6.28 22.46 8.69
CA GLY A 61 5.87 21.33 9.53
C GLY A 61 4.68 20.55 8.96
N ARG A 62 4.35 20.75 7.68
CA ARG A 62 3.10 20.25 7.07
C ARG A 62 3.18 18.87 6.46
N LYS A 63 4.38 18.30 6.43
CA LYS A 63 4.64 16.93 6.01
C LYS A 63 5.45 16.27 7.10
N LEU A 64 5.03 15.07 7.50
CA LEU A 64 5.80 14.22 8.41
C LEU A 64 6.36 13.07 7.60
N THR A 65 7.68 12.91 7.58
CA THR A 65 8.32 11.77 6.96
C THR A 65 8.35 10.63 7.97
N VAL A 66 7.75 9.50 7.61
CA VAL A 66 7.95 8.24 8.33
C VAL A 66 9.22 7.61 7.79
N GLY A 67 10.17 7.33 8.67
CA GLY A 67 11.43 6.68 8.37
C GLY A 67 11.23 5.27 7.80
N ALA A 68 12.17 4.84 6.96
CA ALA A 68 12.16 3.47 6.45
C ALA A 68 12.37 2.46 7.59
N LYS A 69 11.69 1.32 7.51
CA LYS A 69 11.87 0.19 8.42
C LYS A 69 12.22 -1.03 7.57
N SER A 70 13.28 -1.73 7.93
CA SER A 70 13.75 -2.89 7.18
C SER A 70 13.75 -4.12 8.07
N ALA A 71 13.67 -5.29 7.44
CA ALA A 71 13.67 -6.59 8.09
C ALA A 71 12.56 -6.75 9.14
N VAL A 72 11.39 -6.15 8.90
CA VAL A 72 10.24 -6.28 9.79
C VAL A 72 9.72 -7.72 9.68
N PRO A 73 9.64 -8.48 10.79
CA PRO A 73 9.13 -9.85 10.77
C PRO A 73 7.67 -9.90 10.30
N ILE A 74 7.34 -10.94 9.52
CA ILE A 74 5.97 -11.20 9.09
C ILE A 74 5.38 -12.28 9.99
N ASP A 75 4.31 -11.93 10.69
CA ASP A 75 3.61 -12.82 11.62
C ASP A 75 2.59 -13.69 10.90
N VAL A 76 1.84 -13.10 9.97
CA VAL A 76 0.74 -13.77 9.26
C VAL A 76 0.92 -13.66 7.76
N THR A 77 0.76 -14.78 7.07
CA THR A 77 0.74 -14.81 5.60
C THR A 77 -0.51 -14.09 5.09
N GLY A 78 -0.35 -13.14 4.18
CA GLY A 78 -1.45 -12.40 3.60
C GLY A 78 -1.00 -11.36 2.58
N MET A 79 -1.96 -10.63 2.01
CA MET A 79 -1.69 -9.50 1.15
C MET A 79 -1.80 -8.21 1.96
N GLY A 80 -0.67 -7.58 2.25
CA GLY A 80 -0.67 -6.23 2.83
C GLY A 80 -1.10 -5.21 1.80
N ASN A 81 -2.10 -4.40 2.07
CA ASN A 81 -2.51 -3.31 1.19
C ASN A 81 -2.59 -1.96 1.91
N HIS A 82 -2.51 -1.94 3.24
CA HIS A 82 -2.49 -0.71 4.03
C HIS A 82 -1.39 -0.76 5.07
N VAL A 83 -0.88 0.41 5.42
CA VAL A 83 -0.04 0.63 6.60
C VAL A 83 -0.84 1.49 7.56
N ALA A 84 -0.95 1.03 8.81
CA ALA A 84 -1.58 1.75 9.89
C ALA A 84 -0.54 2.18 10.92
N LEU A 85 -0.63 3.42 11.36
CA LEU A 85 0.09 3.97 12.50
C LEU A 85 -0.88 4.08 13.67
N VAL A 86 -0.47 3.58 14.83
CA VAL A 86 -1.32 3.49 16.02
C VAL A 86 -0.55 3.92 17.27
N ASP A 87 -1.28 4.44 18.25
CA ASP A 87 -0.79 4.56 19.63
C ASP A 87 -1.44 3.49 20.52
N GLY A 88 -1.18 3.49 21.83
CA GLY A 88 -1.75 2.52 22.77
C GLY A 88 -3.28 2.37 22.75
N ALA A 89 -4.04 3.36 22.26
CA ALA A 89 -5.50 3.39 22.29
C ALA A 89 -6.18 3.75 20.95
N ARG A 90 -5.50 4.40 20.01
CA ARG A 90 -6.10 5.01 18.81
C ARG A 90 -5.45 4.52 17.51
N LEU A 91 -6.26 4.56 16.46
CA LEU A 91 -5.78 4.56 15.08
C LEU A 91 -5.44 6.00 14.69
N LEU A 92 -4.19 6.27 14.36
CA LEU A 92 -3.70 7.62 14.11
C LEU A 92 -3.65 7.97 12.63
N TYR A 93 -3.20 7.04 11.80
CA TYR A 93 -3.07 7.25 10.38
C TYR A 93 -3.16 5.93 9.63
N VAL A 94 -3.74 5.97 8.44
CA VAL A 94 -3.81 4.83 7.51
C VAL A 94 -3.41 5.33 6.13
N THR A 95 -2.58 4.56 5.44
CA THR A 95 -2.27 4.80 4.04
C THR A 95 -2.28 3.50 3.27
N GLU A 96 -2.65 3.56 1.99
CA GLU A 96 -2.49 2.44 1.07
C GLU A 96 -1.00 2.18 0.80
N LEU A 97 -0.63 0.90 0.69
CA LEU A 97 0.64 0.48 0.11
C LEU A 97 0.58 0.79 -1.39
N GLY A 98 1.57 1.55 -1.86
CA GLY A 98 1.57 2.12 -3.21
C GLY A 98 1.51 1.11 -4.35
N THR A 99 1.42 1.64 -5.56
CA THR A 99 1.46 0.85 -6.79
C THR A 99 2.80 0.14 -6.94
N VAL A 100 2.78 -1.19 -6.98
CA VAL A 100 3.96 -2.02 -7.25
C VAL A 100 4.32 -1.98 -8.74
N ARG A 101 3.30 -1.99 -9.61
CA ARG A 101 3.49 -1.89 -11.04
C ARG A 101 2.27 -1.32 -11.73
N GLN A 102 2.46 -0.49 -12.73
CA GLN A 102 1.37 -0.03 -13.59
C GLN A 102 1.88 0.17 -15.00
N ASN A 103 1.26 -0.51 -15.97
CA ASN A 103 1.59 -0.38 -17.39
C ASN A 103 0.46 -0.97 -18.26
N THR A 104 0.66 -1.01 -19.58
CA THR A 104 -0.25 -1.67 -20.51
C THR A 104 0.09 -3.15 -20.64
N ALA A 105 -0.91 -4.02 -20.53
CA ALA A 105 -0.76 -5.46 -20.73
C ALA A 105 -0.34 -5.79 -22.17
N GLN A 106 0.28 -6.96 -22.36
CA GLN A 106 0.56 -7.49 -23.70
C GLN A 106 -0.61 -8.32 -24.26
N GLY A 107 -1.56 -8.70 -23.40
CA GLY A 107 -2.72 -9.51 -23.75
C GLY A 107 -3.32 -10.18 -22.51
N GLY A 108 -4.36 -10.97 -22.72
CA GLY A 108 -5.00 -11.74 -21.65
C GLY A 108 -5.97 -12.79 -22.19
N ALA A 109 -6.37 -13.70 -21.30
CA ALA A 109 -7.38 -14.72 -21.56
C ALA A 109 -8.34 -14.78 -20.37
N ALA A 110 -9.26 -15.74 -20.35
CA ALA A 110 -10.30 -15.84 -19.33
C ALA A 110 -9.77 -15.80 -17.89
N THR A 111 -8.63 -16.43 -17.60
CA THR A 111 -8.04 -16.53 -16.26
C THR A 111 -6.62 -15.96 -16.17
N THR A 112 -6.19 -15.19 -17.18
CA THR A 112 -4.81 -14.70 -17.24
C THR A 112 -4.72 -13.29 -17.78
N ILE A 113 -3.62 -12.63 -17.45
CA ILE A 113 -3.16 -11.40 -18.07
C ILE A 113 -1.65 -11.47 -18.22
N THR A 114 -1.16 -11.15 -19.42
CA THR A 114 0.27 -11.06 -19.70
C THR A 114 0.71 -9.62 -19.44
N LEU A 115 1.55 -9.43 -18.43
CA LEU A 115 2.03 -8.11 -18.03
C LEU A 115 3.00 -7.56 -19.08
N ASP A 116 3.34 -6.28 -18.97
CA ASP A 116 4.28 -5.63 -19.87
C ASP A 116 5.71 -6.21 -19.76
N THR A 117 6.53 -5.95 -20.78
CA THR A 117 7.87 -6.55 -20.91
C THR A 117 8.82 -6.23 -19.76
N GLY A 118 8.62 -5.12 -19.06
CA GLY A 118 9.43 -4.72 -17.91
C GLY A 118 9.03 -5.39 -16.58
N ALA A 119 8.03 -6.27 -16.56
CA ALA A 119 7.59 -6.95 -15.34
C ALA A 119 8.66 -7.94 -14.81
N SER A 120 8.63 -8.25 -13.51
CA SER A 120 9.63 -9.07 -12.83
C SER A 120 9.88 -10.42 -13.54
N ALA A 121 11.14 -10.84 -13.63
CA ALA A 121 11.53 -12.14 -14.18
C ALA A 121 11.51 -13.28 -13.16
N VAL A 122 11.16 -12.97 -11.92
CA VAL A 122 11.13 -13.92 -10.81
C VAL A 122 9.73 -14.51 -10.71
N ASP A 123 9.65 -15.84 -10.62
CA ASP A 123 8.40 -16.54 -10.38
C ASP A 123 7.78 -16.12 -9.05
N GLN A 124 6.44 -16.10 -8.99
CA GLN A 124 5.65 -15.72 -7.82
C GLN A 124 5.85 -14.30 -7.29
N TYR A 125 6.63 -13.46 -7.97
CA TYR A 125 6.92 -12.10 -7.51
C TYR A 125 5.65 -11.25 -7.27
N TYR A 126 4.62 -11.41 -8.09
CA TYR A 126 3.32 -10.74 -7.93
C TYR A 126 2.23 -11.65 -7.34
N GLN A 127 2.57 -12.86 -6.89
CA GLN A 127 1.59 -13.78 -6.30
C GLN A 127 0.95 -13.14 -5.07
N TYR A 128 -0.35 -13.33 -4.92
CA TYR A 128 -1.22 -12.75 -3.90
C TYR A 128 -1.39 -11.23 -3.93
N MET A 129 -0.80 -10.51 -4.89
CA MET A 129 -1.08 -9.09 -5.08
C MET A 129 -2.40 -8.88 -5.84
N ALA A 130 -3.02 -7.73 -5.63
CA ALA A 130 -4.21 -7.33 -6.36
C ALA A 130 -3.81 -6.70 -7.70
N ILE A 131 -4.60 -6.97 -8.73
CA ILE A 131 -4.48 -6.34 -10.05
C ILE A 131 -5.81 -5.75 -10.47
N THR A 132 -5.80 -4.46 -10.83
CA THR A 132 -6.95 -3.72 -11.37
C THR A 132 -6.67 -3.29 -12.80
N ILE A 133 -7.65 -3.40 -13.68
CA ILE A 133 -7.61 -2.77 -15.01
C ILE A 133 -8.14 -1.34 -14.88
N LEU A 134 -7.27 -0.35 -15.06
CA LEU A 134 -7.58 1.08 -14.93
C LEU A 134 -8.27 1.63 -16.19
N SER A 135 -7.86 1.19 -17.38
CA SER A 135 -8.43 1.63 -18.65
C SER A 135 -8.23 0.58 -19.75
N GLY A 136 -8.86 0.79 -20.92
CA GLY A 136 -8.85 -0.17 -22.03
C GLY A 136 -9.87 -1.29 -21.86
N THR A 137 -9.69 -2.40 -22.59
CA THR A 137 -10.59 -3.55 -22.51
C THR A 137 -10.63 -4.12 -21.09
N GLY A 138 -11.83 -4.31 -20.55
CA GLY A 138 -12.02 -4.88 -19.20
C GLY A 138 -11.77 -3.92 -18.03
N ALA A 139 -11.69 -2.60 -18.27
CA ALA A 139 -11.53 -1.59 -17.23
C ALA A 139 -12.55 -1.68 -16.08
N GLY A 140 -12.10 -1.36 -14.87
CA GLY A 140 -12.89 -1.41 -13.63
C GLY A 140 -12.90 -2.79 -12.95
N GLN A 141 -12.33 -3.82 -13.56
CA GLN A 141 -12.23 -5.15 -12.95
C GLN A 141 -10.98 -5.27 -12.08
N THR A 142 -11.14 -5.87 -10.90
CA THR A 142 -10.07 -6.17 -9.96
C THR A 142 -10.05 -7.67 -9.65
N ARG A 143 -8.87 -8.26 -9.56
CA ARG A 143 -8.65 -9.67 -9.19
C ARG A 143 -7.42 -9.82 -8.30
N ILE A 144 -7.34 -10.96 -7.61
CA ILE A 144 -6.12 -11.39 -6.91
C ILE A 144 -5.31 -12.31 -7.83
N ILE A 145 -4.01 -12.05 -7.91
CA ILE A 145 -3.06 -12.90 -8.65
C ILE A 145 -2.81 -14.15 -7.81
N THR A 146 -3.21 -15.32 -8.30
CA THR A 146 -2.99 -16.59 -7.59
C THR A 146 -1.70 -17.28 -7.98
N ASN A 147 -1.12 -16.93 -9.14
CA ASN A 147 0.14 -17.47 -9.63
C ASN A 147 0.78 -16.46 -10.59
N TYR A 148 2.11 -16.43 -10.66
CA TYR A 148 2.84 -15.60 -11.61
C TYR A 148 4.08 -16.33 -12.14
N VAL A 149 4.18 -16.46 -13.46
CA VAL A 149 5.35 -17.06 -14.12
C VAL A 149 6.25 -15.95 -14.67
N GLY A 150 7.40 -15.74 -14.05
CA GLY A 150 8.31 -14.63 -14.33
C GLY A 150 8.99 -14.71 -15.71
N SER A 151 9.15 -15.92 -16.24
CA SER A 151 9.69 -16.14 -17.59
C SER A 151 8.73 -15.71 -18.71
N THR A 152 7.42 -15.85 -18.50
CA THR A 152 6.38 -15.52 -19.48
C THR A 152 5.65 -14.22 -19.17
N LYS A 153 5.86 -13.65 -17.97
CA LYS A 153 5.16 -12.48 -17.42
C LYS A 153 3.64 -12.69 -17.29
N VAL A 154 3.20 -13.93 -17.20
CA VAL A 154 1.77 -14.27 -17.11
C VAL A 154 1.35 -14.33 -15.64
N ALA A 155 0.39 -13.48 -15.29
CA ALA A 155 -0.33 -13.56 -14.03
C ALA A 155 -1.61 -14.38 -14.21
N THR A 156 -1.85 -15.35 -13.33
CA THR A 156 -3.09 -16.12 -13.24
C THR A 156 -4.00 -15.49 -12.20
N VAL A 157 -5.28 -15.37 -12.53
CA VAL A 157 -6.31 -14.74 -11.71
C VAL A 157 -7.62 -15.53 -11.81
N ALA A 158 -8.60 -15.19 -10.96
CA ALA A 158 -9.97 -15.65 -11.17
C ALA A 158 -10.57 -15.09 -12.48
N THR A 159 -11.56 -15.78 -13.02
CA THR A 159 -12.12 -15.49 -14.35
C THR A 159 -12.54 -14.02 -14.53
N TRP A 160 -12.13 -13.41 -15.65
CA TRP A 160 -12.57 -12.08 -16.05
C TRP A 160 -13.99 -12.12 -16.62
N THR A 161 -14.76 -11.07 -16.37
CA THR A 161 -16.05 -10.86 -17.04
C THR A 161 -15.83 -10.44 -18.49
N VAL A 162 -14.84 -9.55 -18.69
CA VAL A 162 -14.34 -9.16 -20.01
C VAL A 162 -12.84 -9.40 -20.01
N ASN A 163 -12.36 -10.27 -20.90
CA ASN A 163 -10.95 -10.63 -20.97
C ASN A 163 -10.10 -9.39 -21.31
N PRO A 164 -9.03 -9.09 -20.56
CA PRO A 164 -8.11 -8.01 -20.90
C PRO A 164 -7.34 -8.34 -22.18
N ASP A 165 -6.86 -7.29 -22.85
CA ASP A 165 -6.08 -7.38 -24.09
C ASP A 165 -4.88 -6.44 -24.06
N ALA A 166 -4.24 -6.22 -25.22
CA ALA A 166 -3.07 -5.36 -25.33
C ALA A 166 -3.34 -3.85 -25.16
N THR A 167 -4.61 -3.46 -24.97
CA THR A 167 -5.02 -2.08 -24.65
C THR A 167 -5.29 -1.86 -23.16
N SER A 168 -5.38 -2.94 -22.38
CA SER A 168 -5.70 -2.90 -20.95
C SER A 168 -4.55 -2.31 -20.16
N VAL A 169 -4.75 -1.13 -19.58
CA VAL A 169 -3.82 -0.54 -18.61
C VAL A 169 -4.10 -1.13 -17.25
N PHE A 170 -3.14 -1.83 -16.67
CA PHE A 170 -3.27 -2.48 -15.37
C PHE A 170 -2.48 -1.75 -14.29
N ARG A 171 -2.90 -1.93 -13.03
CA ARG A 171 -2.16 -1.58 -11.82
C ARG A 171 -2.14 -2.77 -10.90
N ILE A 172 -0.95 -3.16 -10.45
CA ILE A 172 -0.69 -4.10 -9.37
C ILE A 172 -0.35 -3.33 -8.11
N TYR A 173 -0.98 -3.68 -7.00
CA TYR A 173 -0.82 -3.02 -5.72
C TYR A 173 -0.93 -4.02 -4.56
N GLY A 174 -0.51 -3.56 -3.38
CA GLY A 174 -0.31 -4.39 -2.22
C GLY A 174 1.01 -5.16 -2.25
N GLN A 175 1.32 -5.84 -1.16
CA GLN A 175 2.56 -6.56 -0.93
C GLN A 175 2.24 -7.98 -0.44
N ALA A 176 2.84 -8.96 -1.10
CA ALA A 176 2.73 -10.35 -0.66
C ALA A 176 3.59 -10.55 0.59
N LEU A 177 2.97 -10.93 1.70
CA LEU A 177 3.64 -11.22 2.96
C LEU A 177 3.51 -12.71 3.25
N THR A 178 4.65 -13.36 3.49
CA THR A 178 4.70 -14.78 3.87
C THR A 178 5.25 -14.88 5.29
N SER A 179 4.50 -15.55 6.17
CA SER A 179 4.87 -15.73 7.58
C SER A 179 6.25 -16.36 7.73
N GLY A 180 7.04 -15.84 8.66
CA GLY A 180 8.44 -16.25 8.86
C GLY A 180 9.42 -15.60 7.86
N GLY A 181 8.94 -14.81 6.91
CA GLY A 181 9.75 -13.91 6.10
C GLY A 181 9.91 -12.53 6.76
N THR A 182 10.50 -11.61 6.01
CA THR A 182 10.63 -10.21 6.40
C THR A 182 10.12 -9.28 5.33
N VAL A 183 9.72 -8.07 5.73
CA VAL A 183 9.27 -7.01 4.85
C VAL A 183 10.04 -5.72 5.11
N ASP A 184 10.34 -5.01 4.02
CA ASP A 184 10.93 -3.67 4.05
C ASP A 184 9.87 -2.63 3.68
N PHE A 185 9.78 -1.57 4.50
CA PHE A 185 8.98 -0.38 4.26
C PHE A 185 9.90 0.77 3.85
N PRO A 186 9.74 1.31 2.62
CA PRO A 186 10.44 2.52 2.25
C PRO A 186 9.92 3.70 3.09
N SER A 187 10.75 4.75 3.21
CA SER A 187 10.29 5.99 3.82
C SER A 187 9.14 6.57 3.00
N PHE A 188 8.07 7.01 3.67
CA PHE A 188 6.94 7.66 3.02
C PHE A 188 6.56 8.93 3.78
N ALA A 189 5.95 9.89 3.07
CA ALA A 189 5.49 11.12 3.65
C ALA A 189 4.00 11.04 3.98
N ILE A 190 3.64 11.47 5.17
CA ILE A 190 2.26 11.79 5.54
C ILE A 190 2.05 13.25 5.17
N CYS A 191 1.14 13.53 4.23
CA CYS A 191 0.78 14.89 3.81
C CYS A 191 -0.69 15.20 4.18
N LYS A 192 -0.99 16.49 4.39
CA LYS A 192 -2.32 17.00 4.75
C LYS A 192 -3.33 16.90 3.59
N ILE A 193 -4.62 17.00 3.92
CA ILE A 193 -5.71 17.33 2.98
C ILE A 193 -5.26 18.55 2.14
N PRO A 194 -5.28 18.47 0.79
CA PRO A 194 -5.02 19.63 -0.04
C PRO A 194 -5.99 20.75 0.35
N GLN A 195 -5.49 21.93 0.74
CA GLN A 195 -6.36 23.10 0.80
C GLN A 195 -6.88 23.35 -0.62
N PRO A 196 -8.21 23.43 -0.84
CA PRO A 196 -8.72 23.92 -2.11
C PRO A 196 -8.20 25.35 -2.27
N THR A 197 -7.56 25.62 -3.40
CA THR A 197 -7.15 26.96 -3.83
C THR A 197 -8.35 27.90 -3.90
#